data_AF-A0A8T6S0N7-F1
#
_entry.id   AF-A0A8T6S0N7-F1
#
_cell.length_a   1.000
_cell.length_b   1.000
_cell.length_c   1.000
_cell.angle_alpha   90.00
_cell.angle_beta   90.00
_cell.angle_gamma   90.00
#
_symmetry.space_group_name_H-M   'P 1'
#
loop_
_entity.id
_entity.type
_entity.pdbx_description
1 polymer ?
#
loop_
_entity_poly.entity_id
_entity_poly.type
_entity_poly.pdbx_seq_one_letter_code
_entity_poly.pdbx_strand_id
1 'polypeptide(L)'
;MLDELVELAGYTSVPFAQKLSCCGAGGGVWSGEEETSLAILGRKLDQMKEGGAEVIVNVCPFCHLQFDQGQKRLGKGAPRLPSVHLSHLLGLAFGMKDKALGLHTHLVPARELAKASREARAREGK
;
A
#
# COMPACT_ATOMS: atom_id res chain seq x y z
N MET A 1 0.26 9.96 14.15
CA MET A 1 1.15 10.52 13.09
C MET A 1 0.87 9.97 11.69
N LEU A 2 1.21 8.72 11.32
CA LEU A 2 0.96 8.25 9.93
C LEU A 2 -0.53 8.18 9.58
N ASP A 3 -1.34 7.74 10.53
CA ASP A 3 -2.80 7.67 10.37
C ASP A 3 -3.38 9.05 10.09
N GLU A 4 -2.98 10.06 10.88
CA GLU A 4 -3.37 11.46 10.67
C GLU A 4 -2.95 12.01 9.29
N LEU A 5 -1.76 11.66 8.78
CA LEU A 5 -1.32 12.11 7.45
C LEU A 5 -2.15 11.50 6.32
N VAL A 6 -2.56 10.23 6.47
CA VAL A 6 -3.47 9.57 5.54
C VAL A 6 -4.86 10.20 5.61
N GLU A 7 -5.33 10.52 6.81
CA GLU A 7 -6.61 11.19 7.05
C GLU A 7 -6.65 12.62 6.51
N LEU A 8 -5.58 13.39 6.69
CA LEU A 8 -5.43 14.72 6.11
C LEU A 8 -5.40 14.69 4.57
N ALA A 9 -4.97 13.59 3.97
CA ALA A 9 -5.01 13.39 2.52
C ALA A 9 -6.40 12.97 2.00
N GLY A 10 -7.41 12.87 2.88
CA GLY A 10 -8.80 12.55 2.52
C GLY A 10 -9.12 11.05 2.50
N TYR A 11 -8.33 10.22 3.19
CA TYR A 11 -8.51 8.76 3.26
C TYR A 11 -8.74 8.27 4.68
N THR A 12 -9.37 7.12 4.84
CA THR A 12 -9.57 6.52 6.18
C THR A 12 -8.46 5.52 6.49
N SER A 13 -7.73 5.73 7.59
CA SER A 13 -6.82 4.72 8.13
C SER A 13 -7.61 3.67 8.91
N VAL A 14 -7.91 2.54 8.28
CA VAL A 14 -8.66 1.45 8.93
C VAL A 14 -7.83 0.75 10.03
N PRO A 15 -8.44 0.36 11.16
CA PRO A 15 -7.79 -0.51 12.13
C PRO A 15 -7.71 -1.94 11.57
N PHE A 16 -6.63 -2.65 11.87
CA PHE A 16 -6.49 -4.07 11.55
C PHE A 16 -5.58 -4.77 12.56
N ALA A 17 -5.71 -6.10 12.65
CA ALA A 17 -4.93 -6.90 13.58
C ALA A 17 -3.43 -6.76 13.30
N GLN A 18 -2.62 -6.64 14.36
CA GLN A 18 -1.15 -6.55 14.26
C GLN A 18 -0.65 -5.42 13.34
N LYS A 19 -1.33 -4.27 13.33
CA LYS A 19 -0.99 -3.09 12.49
C LYS A 19 0.50 -2.75 12.50
N LEU A 20 1.12 -2.74 13.68
CA LEU A 20 2.52 -2.36 13.90
C LEU A 20 3.55 -3.48 13.65
N SER A 21 3.13 -4.67 13.22
CA SER A 21 4.05 -5.77 12.89
C SER A 21 4.94 -5.48 11.68
N CYS A 22 6.04 -6.21 11.53
CA CYS A 22 6.94 -6.09 10.37
C CYS A 22 6.26 -6.55 9.06
N CYS A 23 6.72 -6.05 7.91
CA CYS A 23 6.31 -6.55 6.58
C CYS A 23 7.02 -7.85 6.19
N GLY A 24 8.11 -8.22 6.88
CA GLY A 24 8.91 -9.42 6.61
C GLY A 24 10.12 -9.20 5.69
N ALA A 25 10.35 -7.97 5.20
CA ALA A 25 11.42 -7.71 4.23
C ALA A 25 12.80 -7.43 4.84
N GLY A 26 12.81 -6.76 6.00
CA GLY A 26 14.02 -6.18 6.59
C GLY A 26 15.03 -7.20 7.12
N GLY A 27 16.21 -6.73 7.52
CA GLY A 27 17.24 -7.57 8.15
C GLY A 27 17.81 -8.67 7.25
N GLY A 28 17.68 -8.54 5.93
CA GLY A 28 18.11 -9.56 4.97
C GLY A 28 17.14 -10.73 4.80
N VAL A 29 16.01 -10.74 5.52
CA VAL A 29 15.04 -11.86 5.51
C VAL A 29 14.42 -12.04 4.12
N TRP A 30 14.13 -10.97 3.39
CA TRP A 30 13.62 -11.08 2.02
C TRP A 30 14.51 -11.88 1.08
N SER A 31 15.83 -11.72 1.20
CA SER A 31 16.82 -12.38 0.33
C SER A 31 17.35 -13.69 0.89
N GLY A 32 17.44 -13.82 2.22
CA GLY A 32 18.04 -14.97 2.89
C GLY A 32 17.03 -16.03 3.33
N GLU A 33 15.80 -15.63 3.64
CA GLU A 33 14.76 -16.47 4.26
C GLU A 33 13.39 -16.18 3.62
N GLU A 34 13.31 -16.41 2.30
CA GLU A 34 12.16 -15.99 1.48
C GLU A 34 10.83 -16.58 1.98
N GLU A 35 10.80 -17.85 2.38
CA GLU A 35 9.58 -18.49 2.89
C GLU A 35 9.05 -17.78 4.13
N THR A 36 9.94 -17.47 5.09
CA THR A 36 9.60 -16.69 6.28
C THR A 36 9.09 -15.30 5.91
N SER A 37 9.77 -14.64 4.97
CA SER A 37 9.38 -13.31 4.48
C SER A 37 7.96 -13.30 3.88
N LEU A 38 7.66 -14.29 3.03
CA LEU A 38 6.37 -14.42 2.36
C LEU A 38 5.26 -14.86 3.31
N ALA A 39 5.54 -15.71 4.30
CA ALA A 39 4.59 -16.09 5.34
C ALA A 39 4.14 -14.86 6.17
N ILE A 40 5.09 -14.00 6.55
CA ILE A 40 4.78 -12.73 7.24
C ILE A 40 3.94 -11.81 6.35
N LEU A 41 4.32 -11.67 5.07
CA LEU A 41 3.57 -10.86 4.11
C LEU A 41 2.13 -11.34 3.95
N GLY A 42 1.92 -12.64 3.70
CA GLY A 42 0.60 -13.24 3.52
C GLY A 42 -0.32 -12.94 4.70
N ARG A 43 0.14 -13.27 5.92
CA ARG A 43 -0.60 -12.99 7.15
C ARG A 43 -0.96 -11.51 7.30
N LYS A 44 -0.04 -10.61 6.98
CA LYS A 44 -0.28 -9.18 7.09
C LYS A 44 -1.32 -8.68 6.08
N LEU A 45 -1.30 -9.22 4.86
CA LEU A 45 -2.31 -8.90 3.84
C LEU A 45 -3.70 -9.42 4.21
N ASP A 46 -3.79 -10.62 4.80
CA ASP A 46 -5.05 -11.18 5.30
C ASP A 46 -5.65 -10.24 6.35
N GLN A 47 -4.86 -9.85 7.35
CA GLN A 47 -5.30 -8.94 8.41
C GLN A 47 -5.75 -7.58 7.89
N MET A 48 -5.00 -7.00 6.94
CA MET A 48 -5.39 -5.75 6.28
C MET A 48 -6.73 -5.90 5.54
N LYS A 49 -6.92 -7.02 4.83
CA LYS A 49 -8.14 -7.28 4.08
C LYS A 49 -9.34 -7.50 4.99
N GLU A 50 -9.17 -8.24 6.09
CA GLU A 50 -10.16 -8.42 7.16
C GLU A 50 -10.56 -7.08 7.81
N GLY A 51 -9.59 -6.17 7.97
CA GLY A 51 -9.84 -4.80 8.44
C GLY A 51 -10.51 -3.88 7.40
N GLY A 52 -10.82 -4.40 6.20
CA GLY A 52 -11.48 -3.63 5.14
C GLY A 52 -10.56 -2.72 4.34
N ALA A 53 -9.23 -2.90 4.40
CA ALA A 53 -8.31 -2.09 3.62
C ALA A 53 -8.47 -2.33 2.11
N GLU A 54 -8.44 -1.23 1.35
CA GLU A 54 -8.47 -1.25 -0.12
C GLU A 54 -7.11 -0.92 -0.74
N VAL A 55 -6.26 -0.25 0.02
CA VAL A 55 -4.91 0.18 -0.38
C VAL A 55 -3.97 0.15 0.83
N ILE A 56 -2.71 -0.16 0.59
CA ILE A 56 -1.65 -0.10 1.59
C ILE A 56 -0.85 1.19 1.38
N VAL A 57 -0.73 1.99 2.44
CA VAL A 57 0.17 3.14 2.47
C VAL A 57 1.38 2.79 3.34
N ASN A 58 2.58 2.98 2.79
CA ASN A 58 3.83 2.73 3.50
C ASN A 58 4.79 3.93 3.38
N VAL A 59 5.82 3.95 4.22
CA VAL A 59 6.86 5.00 4.22
C VAL A 59 8.26 4.45 4.01
N CYS A 60 8.36 3.24 3.44
CA CYS A 60 9.62 2.52 3.32
C CYS A 60 9.70 1.82 1.96
N PRO A 61 10.69 2.13 1.11
CA PRO A 61 10.86 1.47 -0.18
C PRO A 61 10.97 -0.05 -0.10
N PHE A 62 11.57 -0.60 0.98
CA PHE A 62 11.61 -2.06 1.20
C PHE A 62 10.23 -2.64 1.53
N CYS A 63 9.42 -1.95 2.33
CA CYS A 63 8.03 -2.35 2.52
C CYS A 63 7.24 -2.27 1.22
N HIS A 64 7.47 -1.23 0.40
CA HIS A 64 6.84 -1.11 -0.89
C HIS A 64 7.22 -2.27 -1.82
N LEU A 65 8.50 -2.63 -1.89
CA LEU A 65 8.99 -3.81 -2.62
C LEU A 65 8.28 -5.09 -2.14
N GLN A 66 8.18 -5.31 -0.83
CA GLN A 66 7.48 -6.46 -0.24
C GLN A 66 6.02 -6.52 -0.68
N PHE A 67 5.27 -5.42 -0.48
CA PHE A 67 3.84 -5.39 -0.75
C PHE A 67 3.53 -5.36 -2.25
N ASP A 68 4.42 -4.84 -3.09
CA ASP A 68 4.18 -4.79 -4.53
C ASP A 68 4.68 -6.06 -5.23
N GLN A 69 5.97 -6.40 -5.07
CA GLN A 69 6.57 -7.58 -5.70
C GLN A 69 6.26 -8.88 -4.97
N GLY A 70 6.23 -8.87 -3.64
CA GLY A 70 6.06 -10.09 -2.84
C GLY A 70 4.70 -10.74 -3.05
N GLN A 71 3.67 -9.92 -3.30
CA GLN A 71 2.34 -10.41 -3.67
C GLN A 71 2.37 -11.29 -4.93
N LYS A 72 3.26 -11.04 -5.90
CA LYS A 72 3.40 -11.91 -7.08
C LYS A 72 4.03 -13.27 -6.75
N ARG A 73 4.75 -13.37 -5.65
CA ARG A 73 5.40 -14.61 -5.17
C ARG A 73 4.49 -15.42 -4.25
N LEU A 74 3.41 -14.84 -3.74
CA LEU A 74 2.39 -15.57 -2.97
C LEU A 74 1.55 -16.48 -3.87
N GLY A 75 1.12 -17.61 -3.32
CA GLY A 75 0.29 -18.61 -4.01
C GLY A 75 -1.07 -18.08 -4.50
N LYS A 76 -1.73 -18.89 -5.34
CA LYS A 76 -3.10 -18.62 -5.82
C LYS A 76 -4.06 -18.60 -4.62
N GLY A 77 -4.87 -17.55 -4.49
CA GLY A 77 -5.84 -17.39 -3.41
C GLY A 77 -5.42 -16.41 -2.31
N ALA A 78 -4.14 -16.02 -2.23
CA ALA A 78 -3.71 -14.99 -1.30
C ALA A 78 -4.32 -13.61 -1.69
N PRO A 79 -4.71 -12.78 -0.72
CA PRO A 79 -5.25 -11.46 -0.99
C PRO A 79 -4.24 -10.59 -1.75
N ARG A 80 -4.80 -9.63 -2.48
CA ARG A 80 -4.05 -8.65 -3.26
C ARG A 80 -4.56 -7.26 -2.91
N LEU A 81 -3.66 -6.42 -2.43
CA LEU A 81 -3.91 -5.02 -2.12
C LEU A 81 -2.85 -4.18 -2.83
N PRO A 82 -3.25 -3.15 -3.60
CA PRO A 82 -2.29 -2.20 -4.14
C PRO A 82 -1.52 -1.52 -3.02
N SER A 83 -0.22 -1.31 -3.22
CA SER A 83 0.65 -0.60 -2.29
C SER A 83 1.09 0.72 -2.90
N VAL A 84 1.14 1.77 -2.09
CA VAL A 84 1.69 3.07 -2.45
C VAL A 84 2.58 3.59 -1.33
N HIS A 85 3.61 4.36 -1.70
CA HIS A 85 4.37 5.14 -0.74
C HIS A 85 3.57 6.38 -0.33
N LEU A 86 3.76 6.88 0.89
CA LEU A 86 3.09 8.09 1.38
C LEU A 86 3.31 9.29 0.45
N SER A 87 4.50 9.40 -0.17
CA SER A 87 4.77 10.44 -1.18
C SER A 87 3.85 10.34 -2.40
N HIS A 88 3.45 9.14 -2.83
CA HIS A 88 2.48 8.98 -3.91
C HIS A 88 1.11 9.47 -3.48
N LEU A 89 0.68 9.14 -2.26
CA LEU A 89 -0.60 9.59 -1.70
C LEU A 89 -0.66 11.12 -1.63
N LEU A 90 0.37 11.74 -1.06
CA LEU A 90 0.48 13.20 -0.95
C LEU A 90 0.57 13.86 -2.33
N GLY A 91 1.32 13.27 -3.27
CA GLY A 91 1.37 13.74 -4.64
C GLY A 91 -0.01 13.74 -5.32
N LEU A 92 -0.80 12.69 -5.11
CA LEU A 92 -2.19 12.63 -5.60
C LEU A 92 -3.07 13.70 -4.95
N ALA A 93 -2.94 13.89 -3.63
CA ALA A 93 -3.66 14.93 -2.89
C ALA A 93 -3.32 16.35 -3.41
N PHE A 94 -2.05 16.60 -3.74
CA PHE A 94 -1.59 17.85 -4.36
C PHE A 94 -1.89 17.96 -5.86
N GLY A 95 -2.56 16.98 -6.46
CA GLY A 95 -3.01 17.03 -7.86
C GLY A 95 -1.97 16.64 -8.89
N MET A 96 -0.90 15.95 -8.49
CA MET A 96 0.05 15.36 -9.43
C MET A 96 -0.62 14.24 -10.22
N LYS A 97 -0.21 14.10 -11.49
CA LYS A 97 -0.71 13.03 -12.37
C LYS A 97 -0.08 11.69 -12.01
N ASP A 98 -0.85 10.61 -12.11
CA ASP A 98 -0.44 9.22 -11.83
C ASP A 98 0.87 8.83 -12.55
N LYS A 99 1.04 9.30 -13.78
CA LYS A 99 2.22 9.05 -14.59
C LYS A 99 3.48 9.69 -14.00
N ALA A 100 3.36 10.91 -13.48
CA ALA A 100 4.47 11.63 -12.83
C ALA A 100 4.86 10.98 -11.50
N LEU A 101 3.90 10.33 -10.83
CA LEU A 101 4.11 9.57 -9.60
C LEU A 101 4.58 8.14 -9.84
N GLY A 102 4.76 7.71 -11.10
CA GLY A 102 5.23 6.36 -11.39
C GLY A 102 4.22 5.23 -11.10
N LEU A 103 2.94 5.51 -10.81
CA LEU A 103 1.96 4.48 -10.42
C LEU A 103 1.75 3.38 -11.47
N HIS A 104 2.07 3.66 -12.73
CA HIS A 104 2.02 2.71 -13.84
C HIS A 104 3.10 1.63 -13.78
N THR A 105 4.16 1.81 -12.98
CA THR A 105 5.23 0.83 -12.81
C THR A 105 4.95 -0.17 -11.68
N HIS A 106 3.90 0.06 -10.89
CA HIS A 106 3.54 -0.84 -9.80
C HIS A 106 3.10 -2.20 -10.35
N LEU A 107 3.56 -3.27 -9.72
CA LEU A 107 3.25 -4.64 -10.07
C LEU A 107 1.83 -5.03 -9.68
N VAL A 108 1.29 -4.44 -8.62
CA VAL A 108 -0.12 -4.51 -8.23
C VAL A 108 -0.79 -3.14 -8.47
N PRO A 109 -1.67 -3.02 -9.49
CA PRO A 109 -2.14 -1.72 -9.95
C PRO A 109 -3.00 -0.97 -8.91
N ALA A 110 -2.63 0.28 -8.61
CA ALA A 110 -3.39 1.19 -7.73
C ALA A 110 -4.33 2.14 -8.52
N ARG A 111 -5.00 1.64 -9.57
CA ARG A 111 -5.79 2.48 -10.50
C ARG A 111 -6.97 3.17 -9.83
N GLU A 112 -7.67 2.44 -8.96
CA GLU A 112 -8.85 2.98 -8.26
C GLU A 112 -8.46 4.09 -7.28
N LEU A 113 -7.30 3.99 -6.62
CA LEU A 113 -6.79 5.05 -5.75
C LEU A 113 -6.67 6.37 -6.52
N ALA A 114 -5.98 6.34 -7.65
CA ALA A 114 -5.69 7.54 -8.41
C ALA A 114 -6.94 8.16 -9.04
N LYS A 115 -7.90 7.31 -9.46
CA LYS A 115 -9.23 7.76 -9.88
C LYS A 115 -9.97 8.44 -8.73
N ALA A 116 -10.03 7.81 -7.56
CA ALA A 116 -10.69 8.36 -6.38
C ALA A 116 -10.09 9.71 -5.96
N SER A 117 -8.77 9.88 -5.97
CA SER A 117 -8.12 11.16 -5.65
C SER A 117 -8.54 12.28 -6.61
N ARG A 118 -8.63 11.98 -7.91
CA ARG A 118 -9.05 12.98 -8.92
C ARG A 118 -10.49 13.39 -8.72
N GLU A 119 -11.38 12.43 -8.46
CA GLU A 119 -12.80 12.68 -8.23
C GLU A 119 -13.04 13.48 -6.95
N ALA A 120 -12.30 13.19 -5.86
CA ALA A 120 -12.38 13.95 -4.61
C ALA A 120 -11.99 15.42 -4.83
N ARG A 121 -10.84 15.67 -5.46
CA ARG A 121 -10.37 17.05 -5.75
C ARG A 121 -11.30 17.82 -6.69
N ALA A 122 -11.94 17.15 -7.64
CA ALA A 122 -12.90 17.79 -8.53
C ALA A 122 -14.18 18.26 -7.80
N ARG A 123 -14.49 17.68 -6.63
CA ARG A 123 -15.61 18.11 -5.77
C ARG A 123 -15.23 19.28 -4.87
N GLU A 124 -13.96 19.38 -4.47
CA GLU A 124 -13.43 20.46 -3.61
C GLU A 124 -13.09 21.75 -4.38
N GLY A 125 -12.82 21.63 -5.70
CA GLY A 125 -12.60 22.77 -6.59
C GLY A 125 -13.87 23.39 -7.19
N LYS A 126 -15.05 22.99 -6.72
CA LYS A 126 -16.36 23.60 -6.98
C LYS A 126 -16.82 24.34 -5.73
#